data_AF-A0A8E2AJ91-F1
#
_entry.id   AF-A0A8E2AJ91-F1
#
_cell.length_a   1.000
_cell.length_b   1.000
_cell.length_c   1.000
_cell.angle_alpha   90.00
_cell.angle_beta   90.00
_cell.angle_gamma   90.00
#
_symmetry.space_group_name_H-M   'P 1'
#
loop_
_entity.id
_entity.type
_entity.pdbx_description
1 polymer ?
#
loop_
_entity_poly.entity_id
_entity_poly.type
_entity_poly.pdbx_seq_one_letter_code
_entity_poly.pdbx_strand_id
1 'polypeptide(L)' 'MSSETTASQAELQAAKVPLGWRDQCSSLLIPLNVCRRKNYYLPWECEDERHVYEKCQYEDLLRRMKKLSKIKTAEREQSE' A
#
# COMPACT_ATOMS: atom_id res chain seq x y z
N MET A 1 9.76 6.44 8.12
CA MET A 1 8.37 6.92 8.21
C MET A 1 7.46 5.80 7.73
N SER A 2 7.19 4.80 8.58
CA SER A 2 6.46 3.58 8.17
C SER A 2 5.56 3.00 9.27
N SER A 3 5.33 3.72 10.38
CA SER A 3 4.57 3.18 11.51
C SER A 3 3.06 3.41 11.43
N GLU A 4 2.59 4.44 10.72
CA GLU A 4 1.15 4.78 10.71
C GLU A 4 0.35 3.99 9.64
N THR A 5 0.99 3.63 8.52
CA THR A 5 0.30 3.01 7.37
C THR A 5 0.41 1.47 7.31
N THR A 6 1.17 0.87 8.23
CA THR A 6 1.40 -0.58 8.27
C THR A 6 0.66 -1.19 9.46
N ALA A 7 -0.24 -2.15 9.20
CA ALA A 7 -0.94 -2.87 10.26
C ALA A 7 -0.06 -3.97 10.87
N SER A 8 -0.35 -4.35 12.11
CA SER A 8 0.31 -5.49 12.74
C SER A 8 -0.04 -6.80 12.04
N GLN A 9 0.82 -7.82 12.19
CA GLN A 9 0.58 -9.12 11.58
C GLN A 9 -0.72 -9.78 12.11
N ALA A 10 -1.02 -9.61 13.39
CA ALA A 10 -2.24 -10.13 14.01
C ALA A 10 -3.49 -9.48 13.42
N GLU A 11 -3.48 -8.15 13.21
CA GLU A 11 -4.59 -7.41 12.58
C GLU A 11 -4.82 -7.85 11.13
N LEU A 12 -3.75 -8.03 10.35
CA LEU A 12 -3.85 -8.49 8.96
C LEU A 12 -4.38 -9.92 8.84
N GLN A 13 -4.03 -10.78 9.79
CA GLN A 13 -4.58 -12.14 9.89
C GLN A 13 -6.05 -12.11 10.28
N ALA A 14 -6.43 -11.31 11.28
CA ALA A 14 -7.81 -11.16 11.73
C ALA A 14 -8.72 -10.60 10.62
N ALA A 15 -8.23 -9.61 9.87
CA ALA A 15 -8.93 -9.03 8.72
C ALA A 15 -8.89 -9.90 7.45
N LYS A 16 -8.20 -11.06 7.49
CA LYS A 16 -8.05 -12.01 6.37
C LYS A 16 -7.52 -11.34 5.09
N VAL A 17 -6.55 -10.43 5.23
CA VAL A 17 -5.95 -9.73 4.08
C VAL A 17 -5.09 -10.73 3.28
N PRO A 18 -5.26 -10.84 1.95
CA PRO A 18 -4.42 -11.70 1.10
C PRO A 18 -2.96 -11.24 1.10
N LEU A 19 -2.01 -12.17 0.92
CA LEU A 19 -0.58 -11.88 1.03
C LEU A 19 -0.10 -10.76 0.10
N GLY A 20 -0.65 -10.67 -1.11
CA GLY A 20 -0.30 -9.61 -2.07
C GLY A 20 -0.60 -8.18 -1.60
N TRP A 21 -1.52 -8.03 -0.64
CA TRP A 21 -1.95 -6.74 -0.10
C TRP A 21 -1.42 -6.47 1.32
N ARG A 22 -0.50 -7.30 1.82
CA ARG A 22 0.16 -7.13 3.12
C ARG A 22 1.45 -6.32 2.96
N ASP A 23 1.30 -5.10 2.47
CA ASP A 23 2.41 -4.16 2.24
C ASP A 23 2.44 -3.04 3.29
N GLN A 24 3.27 -2.02 3.02
CA GLN A 24 3.44 -0.84 3.89
C GLN A 24 2.19 0.05 3.97
N CYS A 25 1.15 -0.20 3.15
CA CYS A 25 -0.09 0.56 3.08
C CYS A 25 -1.30 -0.22 3.61
N SER A 26 -1.05 -1.39 4.18
CA SER A 26 -2.07 -2.36 4.56
C SER A 26 -2.99 -1.91 5.70
N SER A 27 -2.59 -0.95 6.54
CA SER A 27 -3.47 -0.42 7.59
C SER A 27 -4.66 0.36 7.02
N LEU A 28 -4.47 1.02 5.87
CA LEU A 28 -5.51 1.79 5.17
C LEU A 28 -6.50 0.89 4.42
N LEU A 29 -6.08 -0.32 4.06
CA LEU A 29 -6.92 -1.27 3.34
C LEU A 29 -8.00 -1.89 4.22
N ILE A 30 -7.73 -2.07 5.52
CA ILE A 30 -8.68 -2.62 6.49
C ILE A 30 -9.95 -1.75 6.59
N PRO A 31 -9.90 -0.44 6.89
CA PRO A 31 -11.09 0.41 6.97
C PRO A 31 -11.80 0.53 5.62
N LEU A 32 -11.06 0.59 4.51
CA LEU A 32 -11.64 0.59 3.17
C LEU A 32 -12.49 -0.67 2.90
N ASN A 33 -11.99 -1.84 3.29
CA ASN A 33 -12.73 -3.10 3.13
C ASN A 33 -13.95 -3.18 4.06
N VAL A 34 -13.88 -2.58 5.26
CA VAL A 34 -15.04 -2.46 6.16
C VAL A 34 -16.11 -1.57 5.52
N CYS A 35 -15.73 -0.40 5.00
CA CYS A 35 -16.64 0.53 4.33
C CYS A 35 -17.29 -0.13 3.09
N ARG A 36 -16.49 -0.78 2.24
CA ARG A 36 -16.99 -1.52 1.07
C ARG A 36 -18.01 -2.59 1.43
N ARG A 37 -17.77 -3.37 2.49
CA ARG A 37 -18.73 -4.39 2.93
C ARG A 37 -20.02 -3.78 3.47
N LYS A 38 -19.92 -2.66 4.20
CA LYS A 38 -21.08 -1.96 4.75
C LYS A 38 -21.97 -1.36 3.64
N ASN A 39 -21.34 -0.80 2.61
CA ASN A 39 -22.01 -0.11 1.52
C ASN A 39 -22.15 -0.97 0.25
N TYR A 40 -22.09 -2.30 0.36
CA TYR A 40 -22.27 -3.24 -0.76
C TYR A 40 -21.39 -2.96 -2.00
N TYR A 41 -20.18 -2.45 -1.80
CA TYR A 41 -19.21 -2.14 -2.85
C TYR A 41 -19.72 -1.13 -3.90
N LEU A 42 -20.61 -0.22 -3.49
CA LEU A 42 -21.07 0.85 -4.37
C LEU A 42 -19.89 1.77 -4.79
N PRO A 43 -19.73 2.10 -6.09
CA PRO A 43 -18.56 2.83 -6.58
C PRO A 43 -18.40 4.27 -6.07
N TRP A 44 -19.49 4.93 -5.72
CA TRP A 44 -19.54 6.33 -5.26
C TRP A 44 -19.47 6.47 -3.73
N GLU A 45 -19.46 5.34 -3.01
CA GLU A 45 -19.29 5.32 -1.56
C GLU A 45 -17.84 4.94 -1.22
N CYS A 46 -17.34 5.43 -0.08
CA CYS A 46 -15.98 5.16 0.40
C CYS A 46 -14.85 5.70 -0.51
N GLU A 47 -15.10 6.81 -1.22
CA GLU A 47 -14.13 7.40 -2.15
C GLU A 47 -12.90 7.95 -1.44
N ASP A 48 -13.10 8.57 -0.28
CA ASP A 48 -12.02 9.17 0.51
C ASP A 48 -11.04 8.09 1.00
N GLU A 49 -11.54 7.00 1.60
CA GLU A 49 -10.70 5.90 2.07
C GLU A 49 -9.99 5.21 0.91
N ARG A 50 -10.64 5.10 -0.25
CA ARG A 50 -10.03 4.57 -1.46
C ARG A 50 -8.89 5.47 -1.93
N HIS A 51 -9.13 6.77 -2.03
CA HIS A 51 -8.14 7.72 -2.53
C HIS A 51 -6.92 7.81 -1.60
N VAL A 52 -7.14 7.76 -0.27
CA VAL A 52 -6.04 7.70 0.71
C VAL A 52 -5.20 6.44 0.53
N TYR A 53 -5.84 5.28 0.33
CA TYR A 53 -5.13 4.03 0.05
C TYR A 53 -4.33 4.08 -1.26
N GLU A 54 -4.94 4.59 -2.34
CA GLU A 54 -4.29 4.72 -3.65
C GLU A 54 -3.09 5.68 -3.61
N LYS A 55 -3.20 6.78 -2.89
CA LYS A 55 -2.09 7.72 -2.67
C LYS A 55 -0.91 7.02 -1.99
N CYS A 56 -1.16 6.23 -0.94
CA CYS A 56 -0.10 5.48 -0.27
C CYS A 56 0.60 4.50 -1.22
N GLN A 57 -0.18 3.77 -2.03
CA GLN A 57 0.37 2.85 -3.02
C GLN A 57 1.23 3.54 -4.08
N TYR A 58 0.78 4.72 -4.52
CA TYR A 58 1.52 5.54 -5.46
C TYR A 58 2.87 6.02 -4.88
N GLU A 59 2.87 6.49 -3.63
CA GLU A 59 4.10 6.89 -2.94
C GLU A 59 5.09 5.72 -2.76
N ASP A 60 4.59 4.52 -2.47
CA ASP A 60 5.43 3.31 -2.40
C ASP A 60 6.01 2.92 -3.77
N LEU A 61 5.23 3.05 -4.85
CA LEU A 61 5.72 2.83 -6.20
C LEU A 61 6.86 3.81 -6.54
N LEU A 62 6.69 5.10 -6.24
CA LEU A 62 7.73 6.10 -6.45
C LEU A 62 9.00 5.79 -5.64
N ARG A 63 8.84 5.32 -4.40
CA ARG A 63 9.96 4.86 -3.58
C ARG A 63 10.71 3.69 -4.24
N ARG A 64 9.99 2.70 -4.78
CA ARG A 64 10.58 1.56 -5.49
C ARG A 64 11.29 1.98 -6.77
N MET A 65 10.70 2.89 -7.55
CA MET A 65 11.33 3.44 -8.76
C MET A 65 12.65 4.17 -8.44
N LYS A 66 12.67 4.98 -7.38
CA LYS A 66 13.91 5.65 -6.91
C LYS A 66 14.97 4.66 -6.43
N LYS A 67 14.57 3.53 -5.84
CA LYS A 67 15.51 2.47 -5.45
C LYS A 67 16.10 1.80 -6.70
N LEU A 68 15.26 1.48 -7.68
CA LEU A 68 15.71 0.88 -8.93
C LEU A 68 16.64 1.80 -9.72
N SER A 69 16.35 3.12 -9.77
CA SER A 69 17.22 4.07 -10.47
C SER A 69 18.61 4.13 -9.84
N LYS A 70 18.71 4.10 -8.50
CA LYS A 70 19.99 4.07 -7.78
C LYS A 70 20.80 2.80 -8.03
N ILE A 71 20.12 1.65 -8.13
CA ILE A 71 20.77 0.38 -8.46
C ILE A 71 21.35 0.46 -9.87
N LYS A 72 20.57 0.92 -10.85
CA LYS A 72 21.02 1.07 -12.24
C LYS A 72 22.20 2.03 -12.41
N THR A 73 22.22 3.14 -11.66
CA THR A 73 23.36 4.07 -11.72
C THR A 73 24.62 3.44 -11.13
N ALA A 74 24.51 2.75 -10.00
CA ALA A 74 25.64 2.05 -9.39
C ALA A 74 26.16 0.90 -10.28
N GLU A 75 25.27 0.16 -10.95
CA GLU A 75 25.66 -0.87 -11.92
C GLU A 75 26.42 -0.28 -13.11
N ARG A 76 26.00 0.89 -13.61
CA ARG A 76 26.71 1.57 -14.69
C ARG A 76 28.10 2.05 -14.26
N GLU A 77 28.20 2.66 -13.08
CA GLU A 77 29.47 3.09 -12.49
C GLU A 77 30.43 1.92 -12.21
N GLN A 78 29.91 0.72 -11.92
CA GLN A 78 30.71 -0.50 -11.73
C GLN A 78 31.16 -1.13 -13.06
N SER A 79 30.46 -0.85 -14.15
CA SER A 79 30.78 -1.39 -15.48
C SER A 79 31.79 -0.53 -16.27
N GLU A 80 32.07 0.67 -15.79
CA GLU A 80 33.10 1.60 -16.29
C GLU A 80 34.43 1.37 -15.56
#